data_AF-A0A524PCN5-F1
#
_entry.id   AF-A0A524PCN5-F1
#
_cell.length_a   1.000
_cell.length_b   1.000
_cell.length_c   1.000
_cell.angle_alpha   90.00
_cell.angle_beta   90.00
_cell.angle_gamma   90.00
#
_symmetry.space_group_name_H-M   'P 1'
#
loop_
_entity.id
_entity.type
_entity.pdbx_description
1 polymer ?
#
loop_
_entity_poly.entity_id
_entity_poly.type
_entity_poly.pdbx_seq_one_letter_code
_entity_poly.pdbx_strand_id
1 'polypeptide(L)'
;PIIMLSVRGEEDDVVKGLQFGADDYVVKPFSPRQLVARAEAVLRRSDAKVVTASPIQAGDLSLDPLRNEVVRDGEVIAHLTKMECRLLELMMINQNQVLPFDTLIDAIWGPGGGDRMMLKQLIYRVRRKIELQPSQPFYLLTYAGTGYGFDPS
;
A
#
# COMPACT_ATOMS: atom_id res chain seq x y z
N PRO A 1 -19.70 4.24 -13.94
CA PRO A 1 -19.92 3.42 -12.72
C PRO A 1 -20.76 4.19 -11.70
N ILE A 2 -21.91 3.65 -11.30
CA ILE A 2 -22.82 4.31 -10.36
C ILE A 2 -22.36 3.96 -8.94
N ILE A 3 -22.15 4.98 -8.10
CA ILE A 3 -21.87 4.83 -6.67
C ILE A 3 -23.14 5.23 -5.94
N MET A 4 -23.69 4.31 -5.14
CA MET A 4 -24.88 4.53 -4.33
C MET A 4 -24.46 4.90 -2.91
N LEU A 5 -25.01 6.00 -2.39
CA LEU A 5 -24.87 6.45 -1.00
C LEU A 5 -26.25 6.36 -0.34
N SER A 6 -26.30 5.90 0.91
CA SER A 6 -27.49 6.04 1.75
C SER A 6 -27.10 6.65 3.09
N VAL A 7 -27.84 7.68 3.50
CA VAL A 7 -27.80 8.33 4.82
C VAL A 7 -29.22 8.35 5.36
N ARG A 8 -29.42 7.82 6.58
CA ARG A 8 -30.49 8.09 7.55
C ARG A 8 -30.30 7.08 8.71
N GLY A 9 -30.29 7.40 10.00
CA GLY A 9 -30.69 8.59 10.77
C GLY A 9 -31.45 8.09 12.01
N GLU A 10 -30.93 8.40 13.22
CA GLU A 10 -31.59 8.45 14.56
C GLU A 10 -32.22 7.14 15.10
N GLU A 11 -32.20 6.74 16.38
CA GLU A 11 -31.67 7.20 17.67
C GLU A 11 -31.80 5.97 18.64
N ASP A 12 -31.15 6.09 19.81
CA ASP A 12 -31.37 5.34 21.07
C ASP A 12 -30.57 4.06 21.43
N ASP A 13 -29.56 4.33 22.28
CA ASP A 13 -29.27 3.74 23.58
C ASP A 13 -28.95 2.23 23.78
N VAL A 14 -27.65 1.99 24.00
CA VAL A 14 -27.05 1.59 25.29
C VAL A 14 -27.68 0.37 26.00
N VAL A 15 -26.97 -0.77 25.97
CA VAL A 15 -26.43 -1.54 27.12
C VAL A 15 -26.24 -3.02 26.76
N LYS A 16 -24.96 -3.44 26.85
CA LYS A 16 -24.40 -4.76 27.22
C LYS A 16 -24.90 -6.02 26.50
N GLY A 17 -23.91 -6.79 26.07
CA GLY A 17 -23.92 -8.21 26.40
C GLY A 17 -23.16 -9.11 25.44
N LEU A 18 -21.82 -9.06 25.50
CA LEU A 18 -20.90 -10.15 25.16
C LEU A 18 -20.92 -10.70 23.72
N GLN A 19 -19.73 -11.11 23.29
CA GLN A 19 -19.45 -12.12 22.26
C GLN A 19 -19.49 -11.72 20.77
N PHE A 20 -18.36 -12.07 20.14
CA PHE A 20 -18.14 -12.33 18.71
C PHE A 20 -18.24 -11.17 17.71
N GLY A 21 -17.09 -10.84 17.11
CA GLY A 21 -16.99 -10.17 15.80
C GLY A 21 -17.02 -8.66 15.88
N ALA A 22 -15.85 -8.02 15.92
CA ALA A 22 -15.74 -6.58 15.76
C ALA A 22 -15.17 -6.26 14.38
N ASP A 23 -16.06 -5.75 13.54
CA ASP A 23 -15.82 -4.94 12.35
C ASP A 23 -15.07 -3.66 12.79
N ASP A 24 -13.74 -3.65 12.73
CA ASP A 24 -12.98 -2.52 13.27
C ASP A 24 -13.18 -1.24 12.45
N TYR A 25 -13.83 -0.30 13.13
CA TYR A 25 -14.08 1.08 12.76
C TYR A 25 -12.76 1.82 12.51
N VAL A 26 -12.60 2.40 11.32
CA VAL A 26 -11.51 3.35 11.02
C VAL A 26 -12.06 4.76 10.93
N VAL A 27 -11.57 5.60 11.85
CA VAL A 27 -11.88 7.03 12.00
C VAL A 27 -11.33 7.83 10.82
N LYS A 28 -12.11 8.80 10.31
CA LYS A 28 -11.67 9.86 9.36
C LYS A 28 -10.43 10.60 9.90
N PRO A 29 -9.53 11.16 9.05
CA PRO A 29 -9.84 11.74 7.74
C PRO A 29 -9.10 11.09 6.56
N PHE A 30 -9.80 11.01 5.42
CA PHE A 30 -9.18 10.92 4.09
C PHE A 30 -9.19 12.30 3.45
N SER A 31 -8.06 12.73 2.89
CA SER A 31 -8.02 13.95 2.09
C SER A 31 -8.69 13.69 0.73
N PRO A 32 -9.49 14.62 0.17
CA PRO A 32 -10.02 14.51 -1.20
C PRO A 32 -8.94 14.20 -2.25
N ARG A 33 -7.70 14.65 -2.02
CA ARG A 33 -6.55 14.33 -2.88
C ARG A 33 -6.14 12.85 -2.82
N GLN A 34 -6.25 12.21 -1.66
CA GLN A 34 -5.94 10.78 -1.48
C GLN A 34 -7.00 9.90 -2.14
N LEU A 35 -8.26 10.33 -2.10
CA LEU A 35 -9.35 9.64 -2.81
C LEU A 35 -9.16 9.72 -4.33
N VAL A 36 -8.77 10.89 -4.85
CA VAL A 36 -8.43 11.07 -6.27
C VAL A 36 -7.22 10.22 -6.66
N ALA A 37 -6.14 10.22 -5.87
CA ALA A 37 -4.97 9.38 -6.13
C ALA A 37 -5.30 7.87 -6.13
N ARG A 38 -6.17 7.42 -5.20
CA ARG A 38 -6.64 6.03 -5.13
C ARG A 38 -7.54 5.68 -6.32
N ALA A 39 -8.42 6.59 -6.73
CA ALA A 39 -9.27 6.42 -7.90
C ALA A 39 -8.45 6.41 -9.20
N GLU A 40 -7.49 7.32 -9.37
CA GLU A 40 -6.58 7.36 -10.51
C GLU A 40 -5.70 6.12 -10.59
N ALA A 41 -5.16 5.63 -9.47
CA ALA A 41 -4.37 4.39 -9.44
C ALA A 41 -5.19 3.16 -9.86
N VAL A 42 -6.47 3.09 -9.44
CA VAL A 42 -7.39 2.00 -9.85
C VAL A 42 -7.79 2.13 -11.32
N LEU A 43 -8.03 3.36 -11.80
CA LEU A 43 -8.37 3.63 -13.21
C LEU A 43 -7.18 3.38 -14.15
N ARG A 44 -5.94 3.70 -13.74
CA ARG A 44 -4.69 3.36 -14.46
C ARG A 44 -4.54 1.87 -14.70
N ARG A 45 -5.11 1.02 -13.85
CA ARG A 45 -5.09 -0.45 -14.00
C ARG A 45 -6.10 -0.95 -15.05
N SER A 46 -7.09 -0.12 -15.38
CA SER A 46 -8.24 -0.49 -16.22
C SER A 46 -8.10 0.03 -17.65
N ASP A 47 -7.37 1.11 -17.87
CA ASP A 47 -7.15 1.71 -19.19
C ASP A 47 -5.71 1.46 -19.68
N ALA A 48 -5.54 0.44 -20.53
CA ALA A 48 -4.30 0.17 -21.26
C ALA A 48 -4.08 1.21 -22.38
N LYS A 49 -3.95 2.48 -22.01
CA LYS A 49 -3.62 3.58 -22.93
C LYS A 49 -2.46 4.36 -22.34
N VAL A 50 -1.43 4.54 -23.16
CA VAL A 50 -0.14 5.17 -22.84
C VAL A 50 -0.33 6.55 -22.20
N VAL A 51 -0.46 6.56 -20.88
CA VAL A 51 -0.27 7.73 -20.02
C VAL A 51 1.04 7.43 -19.31
N THR A 52 2.03 8.28 -19.51
CA THR A 52 3.30 8.23 -18.77
C THR A 52 2.96 8.18 -17.29
N ALA A 53 3.03 7.00 -16.66
CA ALA A 53 2.84 6.88 -15.22
C ALA A 53 3.98 7.67 -14.59
N SER A 54 3.66 8.84 -14.04
CA SER A 54 4.66 9.70 -13.40
C SER A 54 5.33 8.93 -12.27
N PRO A 55 6.65 9.11 -12.06
CA PRO A 55 7.33 8.46 -10.96
C PRO A 55 6.65 8.77 -9.62
N ILE A 56 6.55 7.76 -8.76
CA ILE A 56 5.97 7.89 -7.42
C ILE A 56 7.10 8.30 -6.49
N GLN A 57 6.99 9.48 -5.90
CA GLN A 57 8.01 10.02 -5.01
C GLN A 57 7.61 9.85 -3.54
N ALA A 58 8.55 9.39 -2.70
CA ALA A 58 8.39 9.29 -1.26
C ALA A 58 9.75 9.50 -0.58
N GLY A 59 9.95 10.66 0.04
CA GLY A 59 11.24 11.05 0.61
C GLY A 59 12.29 11.28 -0.48
N ASP A 60 13.48 10.74 -0.28
CA ASP A 60 14.59 10.70 -1.25
C ASP A 60 14.42 9.59 -2.31
N LEU A 61 13.42 8.70 -2.15
CA LEU A 61 13.13 7.63 -3.09
C LEU A 61 12.09 8.03 -4.13
N SER A 62 12.30 7.58 -5.36
CA SER A 62 11.34 7.65 -6.46
C SER A 62 11.24 6.28 -7.14
N LEU A 63 10.02 5.83 -7.42
CA LEU A 63 9.74 4.62 -8.18
C LEU A 63 9.23 4.99 -9.57
N ASP A 64 9.92 4.54 -10.61
CA ASP A 64 9.40 4.54 -11.99
C ASP A 64 8.72 3.18 -12.25
N PRO A 65 7.37 3.11 -12.25
CA PRO A 65 6.65 1.85 -12.45
C PRO A 65 6.69 1.34 -13.90
N LEU A 66 6.98 2.21 -14.89
CA LEU A 66 7.12 1.79 -16.29
C LEU A 66 8.45 1.07 -16.51
N ARG A 67 9.51 1.58 -15.89
CA ARG A 67 10.87 1.03 -16.00
C ARG A 67 11.16 -0.02 -14.92
N ASN A 68 10.33 -0.10 -13.89
CA ASN A 68 10.57 -0.88 -12.67
C ASN A 68 11.90 -0.48 -12.01
N GLU A 69 12.18 0.81 -11.95
CA GLU A 69 13.42 1.38 -11.42
C GLU A 69 13.16 2.14 -10.12
N VAL A 70 14.04 1.94 -9.14
CA VAL A 70 14.09 2.79 -7.94
C VAL A 70 15.23 3.78 -8.12
N VAL A 71 14.92 5.04 -7.91
CA VAL A 71 15.83 6.17 -8.00
C VAL A 71 15.99 6.77 -6.61
N ARG A 72 17.22 7.11 -6.24
CA ARG A 72 17.54 7.92 -5.06
C ARG A 72 18.38 9.10 -5.52
N ASP A 73 18.01 10.31 -5.13
CA ASP A 73 18.75 11.55 -5.46
C ASP A 73 19.04 11.71 -6.97
N GLY A 74 18.14 11.22 -7.82
CA GLY A 74 18.28 11.28 -9.28
C GLY A 74 19.08 10.14 -9.92
N GLU A 75 19.66 9.23 -9.13
CA GLU A 75 20.41 8.07 -9.62
C GLU A 75 19.60 6.77 -9.46
N VAL A 76 19.62 5.92 -10.49
CA VAL A 76 18.98 4.59 -10.42
C VAL A 76 19.80 3.70 -9.47
N ILE A 77 19.21 3.33 -8.34
CA ILE A 77 19.87 2.49 -7.33
C ILE A 77 19.53 1.00 -7.48
N ALA A 78 18.39 0.68 -8.09
CA ALA A 78 17.97 -0.71 -8.26
C ALA A 78 16.93 -0.91 -9.37
N HIS A 79 16.96 -2.09 -9.97
CA HIS A 79 15.86 -2.62 -10.79
C HIS A 79 15.00 -3.59 -10.01
N LEU A 80 13.69 -3.51 -10.19
CA LEU A 80 12.68 -4.34 -9.55
C LEU A 80 12.10 -5.35 -10.54
N THR A 81 11.77 -6.52 -10.02
CA THR A 81 10.82 -7.43 -10.69
C THR A 81 9.42 -6.83 -10.65
N LYS A 82 8.50 -7.33 -11.49
CA LYS A 82 7.11 -6.86 -11.51
C LYS A 82 6.43 -6.91 -10.13
N MET A 83 6.69 -7.95 -9.35
CA MET A 83 6.08 -8.10 -8.02
C MET A 83 6.69 -7.16 -6.99
N GLU A 84 8.00 -6.96 -7.03
CA GLU A 84 8.68 -6.01 -6.15
C GLU A 84 8.23 -4.57 -6.45
N CYS A 85 8.09 -4.23 -7.73
CA CYS A 85 7.57 -2.95 -8.19
C CYS A 85 6.13 -2.74 -7.68
N ARG A 86 5.26 -3.73 -7.86
CA ARG A 86 3.86 -3.67 -7.37
C ARG A 86 3.77 -3.52 -5.86
N LEU A 87 4.60 -4.24 -5.10
CA LEU A 87 4.66 -4.08 -3.64
C LEU A 87 5.11 -2.66 -3.28
N LEU A 88 6.22 -2.20 -3.84
CA LEU A 88 6.77 -0.89 -3.48
C LEU A 88 5.82 0.26 -3.89
N GLU A 89 5.19 0.18 -5.06
CA GLU A 89 4.15 1.11 -5.50
C GLU A 89 3.01 1.17 -4.48
N LEU A 90 2.46 0.02 -4.08
CA LEU A 90 1.38 -0.05 -3.11
C LEU A 90 1.78 0.55 -1.77
N MET A 91 3.00 0.28 -1.32
CA MET A 91 3.56 0.79 -0.05
C MET A 91 3.78 2.31 -0.10
N MET A 92 4.38 2.85 -1.17
CA MET A 92 4.63 4.29 -1.33
C MET A 92 3.34 5.10 -1.49
N ILE A 93 2.34 4.59 -2.23
CA ILE A 93 1.04 5.26 -2.37
C ILE A 93 0.31 5.34 -1.01
N ASN A 94 0.53 4.37 -0.13
CA ASN A 94 -0.04 4.34 1.23
C ASN A 94 1.02 4.63 2.30
N GLN A 95 1.98 5.51 1.99
CA GLN A 95 2.98 5.96 2.97
C GLN A 95 2.31 6.45 4.26
N ASN A 96 2.99 6.25 5.40
CA ASN A 96 2.53 6.56 6.75
C ASN A 96 1.27 5.77 7.19
N GLN A 97 0.94 4.67 6.50
CA GLN A 97 -0.12 3.74 6.89
C GLN A 97 0.45 2.33 7.06
N VAL A 98 -0.14 1.58 8.00
CA VAL A 98 0.13 0.14 8.13
C VAL A 98 -0.86 -0.60 7.25
N LEU A 99 -0.35 -1.34 6.27
CA LEU A 99 -1.14 -2.22 5.43
C LEU A 99 -1.17 -3.63 6.05
N PRO A 100 -2.37 -4.17 6.36
CA PRO A 100 -2.50 -5.51 6.91
C PRO A 100 -1.93 -6.59 6.00
N PHE A 101 -1.46 -7.71 6.57
CA PHE A 101 -0.88 -8.81 5.79
C PHE A 101 -1.81 -9.32 4.69
N ASP A 102 -3.07 -9.58 5.03
CA ASP A 102 -4.04 -10.17 4.08
C ASP A 102 -4.37 -9.18 2.96
N THR A 103 -4.47 -7.88 3.28
CA THR A 103 -4.62 -6.80 2.28
C THR A 103 -3.45 -6.75 1.30
N LEU A 104 -2.21 -6.85 1.81
CA LEU A 104 -1.01 -6.88 0.96
C LEU A 104 -0.97 -8.13 0.07
N ILE A 105 -1.32 -9.29 0.63
CA ILE A 105 -1.34 -10.55 -0.10
C ILE A 105 -2.36 -10.48 -1.24
N ASP A 106 -3.60 -10.11 -0.94
CA ASP A 106 -4.67 -10.02 -1.93
C ASP A 106 -4.37 -8.96 -3.00
N ALA A 107 -3.77 -7.84 -2.62
CA ALA A 107 -3.42 -6.79 -3.57
C ALA A 107 -2.29 -7.19 -4.53
N ILE A 108 -1.39 -8.10 -4.14
CA ILE A 108 -0.23 -8.50 -4.95
C ILE A 108 -0.53 -9.76 -5.78
N TRP A 109 -1.10 -10.79 -5.15
CA TRP A 109 -1.35 -12.10 -5.76
C TRP A 109 -2.82 -12.36 -6.12
N GLY A 110 -3.74 -11.58 -5.59
CA GLY A 110 -5.18 -11.84 -5.66
C GLY A 110 -5.67 -12.73 -4.50
N PRO A 111 -7.00 -12.82 -4.30
CA PRO A 111 -7.59 -13.61 -3.23
C PRO A 111 -7.12 -15.06 -3.23
N GLY A 112 -6.50 -15.49 -2.12
CA GLY A 112 -5.97 -16.86 -1.97
C GLY A 112 -4.72 -17.19 -2.82
N GLY A 113 -4.13 -16.20 -3.51
CA GLY A 113 -3.02 -16.41 -4.43
C GLY A 113 -1.63 -16.39 -3.80
N GLY A 114 -1.50 -16.03 -2.53
CA GLY A 114 -0.23 -15.92 -1.82
C GLY A 114 -0.37 -16.18 -0.33
N ASP A 115 0.76 -16.19 0.38
CA ASP A 115 0.81 -16.41 1.82
C ASP A 115 1.77 -15.45 2.53
N ARG A 116 1.79 -15.51 3.87
CA ARG A 116 2.64 -14.66 4.72
C ARG A 116 4.14 -14.89 4.49
N MET A 117 4.54 -16.10 4.12
CA MET A 117 5.95 -16.43 3.86
C MET A 117 6.41 -15.82 2.54
N MET A 118 5.60 -15.89 1.50
CA MET A 118 5.84 -15.24 0.20
C MET A 118 5.91 -13.72 0.36
N LEU A 119 4.99 -13.11 1.12
CA LEU A 119 5.03 -11.69 1.42
C LEU A 119 6.31 -11.30 2.16
N LYS A 120 6.70 -12.08 3.19
CA LYS A 120 7.94 -11.84 3.94
C LYS A 120 9.18 -11.91 3.04
N GLN A 121 9.24 -12.89 2.12
CA GLN A 121 10.34 -12.99 1.15
C GLN A 121 10.35 -11.81 0.17
N LEU A 122 9.19 -11.36 -0.29
CA LEU A 122 9.09 -10.21 -1.18
C LEU A 122 9.55 -8.92 -0.48
N ILE A 123 9.11 -8.67 0.76
CA ILE A 123 9.58 -7.55 1.59
C ILE A 123 11.10 -7.61 1.78
N TYR A 124 11.65 -8.79 2.09
CA TYR A 124 13.09 -8.98 2.24
C TYR A 124 13.87 -8.59 0.97
N ARG A 125 13.38 -9.00 -0.22
CA ARG A 125 14.02 -8.65 -1.49
C ARG A 125 13.96 -7.15 -1.78
N VAL A 126 12.82 -6.50 -1.52
CA VAL A 126 12.70 -5.04 -1.71
C VAL A 126 13.60 -4.29 -0.74
N ARG A 127 13.65 -4.67 0.54
CA ARG A 127 14.55 -4.03 1.52
C ARG A 127 16.02 -4.08 1.07
N ARG A 128 16.47 -5.22 0.53
CA ARG A 128 17.84 -5.35 0.00
C ARG A 128 18.17 -4.40 -1.15
N LYS A 129 17.16 -3.84 -1.81
CA LYS A 129 17.30 -2.94 -2.96
C LYS A 129 17.18 -1.47 -2.60
N ILE A 130 16.35 -1.15 -1.60
CA ILE A 130 16.04 0.26 -1.26
C ILE A 130 16.68 0.72 0.04
N GLU A 131 16.89 -0.17 1.00
CA GLU A 131 17.44 0.20 2.31
C GLU A 131 18.96 0.33 2.23
N LEU A 132 19.53 1.32 2.91
CA LEU A 132 20.99 1.39 3.11
C LEU A 132 21.49 0.20 3.93
N GLN A 133 20.74 -0.18 4.97
CA GLN A 133 21.02 -1.36 5.79
C GLN A 133 19.76 -2.24 5.91
N PRO A 134 19.65 -3.34 5.14
CA PRO A 134 18.43 -4.16 5.11
C PRO A 134 18.02 -4.80 6.45
N SER A 135 18.98 -4.98 7.37
CA SER A 135 18.72 -5.50 8.73
C SER A 135 18.17 -4.45 9.70
N GLN A 136 18.29 -3.16 9.35
CA GLN A 136 17.80 -2.02 10.12
C GLN A 136 17.00 -1.14 9.15
N PRO A 137 15.81 -1.60 8.72
CA PRO A 137 15.07 -0.93 7.67
C PRO A 137 14.55 0.43 8.15
N PHE A 138 14.69 1.43 7.30
CA PHE A 138 14.20 2.77 7.53
C PHE A 138 12.83 2.95 6.85
N TYR A 139 12.72 2.61 5.55
CA TYR A 139 11.49 2.84 4.81
C TYR A 139 10.44 1.76 5.05
N LEU A 140 10.78 0.50 4.82
CA LEU A 140 9.83 -0.60 4.93
C LEU A 140 9.82 -1.15 6.35
N LEU A 141 8.84 -0.75 7.16
CA LEU A 141 8.73 -1.11 8.57
C LEU A 141 7.83 -2.34 8.79
N THR A 142 8.16 -3.14 9.80
CA THR A 142 7.36 -4.31 10.20
C THR A 142 6.57 -4.01 11.46
N TYR A 143 5.25 -4.19 11.38
CA TYR A 143 4.34 -4.11 12.51
C TYR A 143 3.89 -5.53 12.87
N ALA A 144 4.54 -6.11 13.89
CA ALA A 144 4.34 -7.50 14.28
C ALA A 144 2.85 -7.81 14.51
N GLY A 145 2.38 -8.93 13.96
CA GLY A 145 0.98 -9.35 14.06
C GLY A 145 -0.01 -8.57 13.19
N THR A 146 0.39 -7.42 12.63
CA THR A 146 -0.50 -6.52 11.89
C THR A 146 -0.18 -6.50 10.40
N GLY A 147 1.04 -6.13 10.02
CA GLY A 147 1.35 -5.82 8.64
C GLY A 147 2.70 -5.15 8.41
N TYR A 148 2.78 -4.38 7.32
CA TYR A 148 3.94 -3.59 6.96
C TYR A 148 3.53 -2.13 6.72
N GLY A 149 4.43 -1.21 7.01
CA GLY A 149 4.27 0.21 6.68
C GLY A 149 5.42 0.74 5.83
N PHE A 150 5.20 1.89 5.21
CA PHE A 150 6.23 2.64 4.50
C PHE A 150 6.38 4.02 5.12
N ASP A 151 7.59 4.36 5.59
CA ASP A 151 7.91 5.68 6.14
C ASP A 151 8.96 6.38 5.26
N PRO A 152 8.63 7.52 4.64
CA PRO A 152 9.57 8.31 3.85
C PRO A 152 10.35 9.36 4.67
N SER A 153 10.12 9.46 5.98
CA SER A 153 10.49 10.60 6.83
C SER A 153 11.80 10.37 7.58
#